data_AF-A0A839QQJ8-F1
#
_entry.id   AF-A0A839QQJ8-F1
#
_cell.length_a   1.000
_cell.length_b   1.000
_cell.length_c   1.000
_cell.angle_alpha   90.00
_cell.angle_beta   90.00
_cell.angle_gamma   90.00
#
_symmetry.space_group_name_H-M   'P 1'
#
loop_
_entity.id
_entity.type
_entity.pdbx_description
1 polymer ?
#
loop_
_entity_poly.entity_id
_entity_poly.type
_entity_poly.pdbx_seq_one_letter_code
_entity_poly.pdbx_strand_id
1 'polypeptide(L)'
;MTSASVPPVPPLTPAEIPQPFIDMMLQRKAPGKSVKETSPKVFNADIYRAVVWMLVVSSALVVWFSAPSDGSAAEWKTQMTVAEAIKTSNDSRTEGAPQQQVTNGWFTADALPIISKQLSGLHTAQTTGRVPLLLLVFGLGYGLDVVGRSLGSIYNSRAAKPATNAPKSMAAEAS
;
A
#
# COMPACT_ATOMS: atom_id res chain seq x y z
N MET A 1 71.76 -73.40 60.64
CA MET A 1 71.61 -72.16 59.85
C MET A 1 70.16 -72.06 59.42
N THR A 2 69.35 -71.40 60.25
CA THR A 2 67.89 -71.35 60.17
C THR A 2 67.49 -70.11 59.36
N SER A 3 66.91 -70.33 58.19
CA SER A 3 66.54 -69.28 57.23
C SER A 3 65.20 -68.64 57.65
N ALA A 4 65.20 -67.32 57.91
CA ALA A 4 64.02 -66.56 58.29
C ALA A 4 63.17 -66.22 57.06
N SER A 5 61.93 -66.69 57.05
CA SER A 5 60.90 -66.39 56.05
C SER A 5 60.33 -64.98 56.28
N VAL A 6 60.45 -64.13 55.26
CA VAL A 6 59.91 -62.75 55.23
C VAL A 6 58.41 -62.80 54.86
N PRO A 7 57.52 -62.10 55.57
CA PRO A 7 56.08 -62.10 55.27
C PRO A 7 55.73 -61.22 54.03
N PRO A 8 54.63 -61.54 53.33
CA PRO A 8 54.24 -60.87 52.09
C PRO A 8 53.68 -59.45 52.30
N VAL A 9 54.10 -58.53 51.42
CA VAL A 9 53.64 -57.13 51.34
C VAL A 9 52.28 -57.07 50.61
N PRO A 10 51.27 -56.34 51.13
CA PRO A 10 49.97 -56.21 50.48
C PRO A 10 50.04 -55.33 49.20
N PRO A 11 49.22 -55.61 48.18
CA PRO A 11 49.18 -54.82 46.95
C PRO A 11 48.58 -53.43 47.19
N LEU A 12 49.26 -52.40 46.70
CA LEU A 12 48.77 -51.02 46.66
C LEU A 12 47.58 -50.92 45.70
N THR A 13 46.42 -50.54 46.23
CA THR A 13 45.21 -50.16 45.49
C THR A 13 45.51 -48.98 44.56
N PRO A 14 45.17 -49.05 43.26
CA PRO A 14 45.24 -47.89 42.38
C PRO A 14 44.32 -46.78 42.91
N ALA A 15 44.94 -45.61 43.10
CA ALA A 15 44.31 -44.41 43.59
C ALA A 15 42.99 -44.10 42.87
N GLU A 16 41.97 -43.90 43.68
CA GLU A 16 40.70 -43.28 43.38
C GLU A 16 40.95 -41.91 42.73
N ILE A 17 40.86 -41.83 41.40
CA ILE A 17 40.91 -40.56 40.67
C ILE A 17 39.61 -39.82 41.00
N PRO A 18 39.67 -38.61 41.59
CA PRO A 18 38.47 -37.84 41.86
C PRO A 18 37.77 -37.48 40.54
N GLN A 19 36.55 -38.01 40.37
CA GLN A 19 35.61 -37.67 39.28
C GLN A 19 35.36 -36.16 39.03
N PRO A 20 35.46 -35.20 39.99
CA PRO A 20 35.12 -33.80 39.70
C PRO A 20 36.01 -33.10 38.66
N PHE A 21 37.17 -33.66 38.31
CA PHE A 21 38.06 -33.03 37.33
C PHE A 21 37.60 -33.23 35.88
N ILE A 22 36.93 -34.34 35.57
CA ILE A 22 36.44 -34.61 34.20
C ILE A 22 35.23 -33.73 33.87
N ASP A 23 34.34 -33.51 34.84
CA ASP A 23 33.20 -32.60 34.67
C ASP A 23 33.62 -31.15 34.43
N MET A 24 34.71 -30.72 35.07
CA MET A 24 35.22 -29.36 34.90
C MET A 24 35.86 -29.13 33.51
N MET A 25 36.42 -30.17 32.88
CA MET A 25 36.94 -30.08 31.51
C MET A 25 35.84 -30.08 30.45
N LEU A 26 34.75 -30.82 30.66
CA LEU A 26 33.60 -30.84 29.73
C LEU A 26 32.73 -29.57 29.82
N GLN A 27 32.79 -28.83 30.93
CA GLN A 27 32.07 -27.57 31.12
C GLN A 27 32.76 -26.32 30.56
N ARG A 28 33.97 -26.41 29.99
CA ARG A 28 34.52 -25.33 29.15
C ARG A 28 33.86 -25.31 27.77
N LYS A 29 32.52 -25.25 27.76
CA LYS A 29 31.78 -24.77 26.60
C LYS A 29 32.09 -23.28 26.49
N ALA A 30 32.89 -22.93 25.48
CA ALA A 30 33.31 -21.56 25.20
C ALA A 30 32.10 -20.60 25.30
N PRO A 31 32.25 -19.40 25.88
CA PRO A 31 31.20 -18.39 25.80
C PRO A 31 31.05 -18.02 24.33
N GLY A 32 30.09 -18.67 23.67
CA GLY A 32 29.72 -18.39 22.30
C GLY A 32 29.36 -16.92 22.24
N LYS A 33 30.14 -16.15 21.47
CA LYS A 33 29.76 -14.81 21.03
C LYS A 33 28.28 -14.86 20.64
N SER A 34 27.43 -14.15 21.38
CA SER A 34 26.04 -13.95 20.97
C SER A 34 26.09 -13.17 19.66
N VAL A 35 26.05 -13.89 18.54
CA VAL A 35 25.85 -13.29 17.23
C VAL A 35 24.51 -12.58 17.34
N LYS A 36 24.56 -11.24 17.31
CA LYS A 36 23.36 -10.41 17.30
C LYS A 36 22.64 -10.78 16.01
N GLU A 37 21.66 -11.68 16.10
CA GLU A 37 20.81 -12.03 14.97
C GLU A 37 20.07 -10.76 14.56
N THR A 38 20.65 -10.03 13.62
CA THR A 38 19.92 -9.01 12.87
C THR A 38 18.85 -9.75 12.09
N SER A 39 17.67 -9.81 12.69
CA SER A 39 16.47 -10.39 12.10
C SER A 39 16.32 -9.84 10.67
N PRO A 40 16.17 -10.72 9.66
CA PRO A 40 16.12 -10.29 8.27
C PRO A 40 14.99 -9.27 8.10
N LYS A 41 15.28 -8.11 7.50
CA LYS A 41 14.25 -7.12 7.16
C LYS A 41 13.25 -7.78 6.21
N VAL A 42 12.11 -8.20 6.73
CA VAL A 42 11.00 -8.74 5.94
C VAL A 42 10.27 -7.57 5.29
N PHE A 43 9.88 -7.73 4.03
CA PHE A 43 9.04 -6.76 3.34
C PHE A 43 7.62 -6.82 3.90
N ASN A 44 7.16 -5.71 4.49
CA ASN A 44 5.80 -5.56 4.99
C ASN A 44 4.86 -5.19 3.84
N ALA A 45 4.22 -6.19 3.23
CA ALA A 45 3.28 -6.03 2.14
C ALA A 45 2.06 -5.16 2.53
N ASP A 46 1.63 -5.22 3.78
CA ASP A 46 0.47 -4.44 4.25
C ASP A 46 0.73 -2.93 4.28
N ILE A 47 1.94 -2.51 4.70
CA ILE A 47 2.35 -1.10 4.70
C ILE A 47 2.46 -0.60 3.26
N TYR A 48 3.09 -1.39 2.38
CA TYR A 48 3.17 -1.05 0.96
C TYR A 48 1.77 -0.84 0.35
N ARG A 49 0.84 -1.77 0.61
CA ARG A 49 -0.54 -1.68 0.12
C ARG A 49 -1.23 -0.42 0.65
N ALA A 50 -1.10 -0.12 1.94
CA ALA A 50 -1.68 1.08 2.52
C ALA A 50 -1.17 2.36 1.82
N VAL A 51 0.14 2.45 1.55
CA VAL A 51 0.74 3.61 0.86
C VAL A 51 0.24 3.72 -0.58
N VAL A 52 0.18 2.62 -1.33
CA VAL A 52 -0.33 2.63 -2.71
C VAL A 52 -1.78 3.09 -2.75
N TRP A 53 -2.65 2.54 -1.90
CA TRP A 53 -4.06 2.92 -1.89
C TRP A 53 -4.29 4.34 -1.38
N MET A 54 -3.48 4.84 -0.45
CA MET A 54 -3.53 6.25 -0.04
C MET A 54 -3.20 7.18 -1.22
N LEU A 55 -2.20 6.82 -2.03
CA LEU A 55 -1.82 7.58 -3.22
C LEU A 55 -2.94 7.55 -4.28
N VAL A 56 -3.52 6.38 -4.52
CA VAL A 56 -4.67 6.20 -5.44
C VAL A 56 -5.86 7.05 -5.02
N VAL A 57 -6.24 7.01 -3.74
CA VAL A 57 -7.36 7.81 -3.22
C VAL A 57 -7.06 9.31 -3.34
N SER A 58 -5.84 9.73 -3.00
CA SER A 58 -5.44 11.13 -3.16
C SER A 58 -5.52 11.58 -4.62
N SER A 59 -5.04 10.78 -5.57
CA SER A 59 -5.12 11.08 -7.00
C SER A 59 -6.57 11.08 -7.51
N ALA A 60 -7.40 10.15 -7.05
CA ALA A 60 -8.81 10.10 -7.41
C ALA A 60 -9.56 11.35 -6.95
N LEU A 61 -9.25 11.88 -5.75
CA LEU A 61 -9.81 13.14 -5.27
C LEU A 61 -9.39 14.31 -6.16
N VAL A 62 -8.12 14.41 -6.54
CA VAL A 62 -7.66 15.46 -7.46
C VAL A 62 -8.41 15.39 -8.79
N VAL A 63 -8.52 14.20 -9.39
CA VAL A 63 -9.29 14.00 -10.63
C VAL A 63 -10.76 14.42 -10.45
N TRP A 64 -11.37 14.06 -9.33
CA TRP A 64 -12.76 14.39 -9.04
C TRP A 64 -13.01 15.90 -9.01
N PHE A 65 -12.10 16.66 -8.42
CA PHE A 65 -12.24 18.11 -8.24
C PHE A 65 -11.61 18.95 -9.37
N SER A 66 -10.70 18.40 -10.18
CA SER A 66 -10.01 19.15 -11.25
C SER A 66 -10.62 18.99 -12.65
N ALA A 67 -11.57 18.08 -12.86
CA ALA A 67 -12.11 17.87 -14.20
C ALA A 67 -12.94 19.08 -14.68
N PRO A 68 -12.67 19.59 -15.90
CA PRO A 68 -13.29 20.80 -16.43
C PRO A 68 -14.81 20.63 -16.53
N SER A 69 -15.53 21.67 -16.11
CA SER A 69 -16.96 21.82 -16.38
C SER A 69 -17.13 22.65 -17.64
N ASP A 70 -18.02 22.23 -18.55
CA ASP A 70 -18.48 23.10 -19.62
C ASP A 70 -19.22 24.30 -18.99
N GLY A 71 -18.57 25.46 -18.99
CA GLY A 71 -19.10 26.72 -18.44
C GLY A 71 -18.94 26.89 -16.93
N SER A 72 -18.63 28.11 -16.50
CA SER A 72 -18.57 28.46 -15.08
C SER A 72 -19.94 28.89 -14.56
N ALA A 73 -20.21 28.72 -13.25
CA ALA A 73 -21.44 29.19 -12.62
C ALA A 73 -21.70 30.70 -12.86
N ALA A 74 -20.64 31.49 -12.99
CA ALA A 74 -20.73 32.92 -13.31
C ALA A 74 -21.24 33.18 -14.73
N GLU A 75 -20.85 32.33 -15.68
CA GLU A 75 -21.23 32.44 -17.09
C GLU A 75 -22.71 32.08 -17.28
N TRP A 76 -23.18 31.01 -16.62
CA TRP A 76 -24.59 30.62 -16.58
C TRP A 76 -25.47 31.70 -15.94
N LYS A 77 -25.00 32.27 -14.82
CA LYS A 77 -25.69 33.39 -14.16
C LYS A 77 -25.81 34.60 -15.09
N THR A 78 -24.74 34.93 -15.82
CA THR A 78 -24.74 36.05 -16.76
C THR A 78 -25.76 35.83 -17.89
N GLN A 79 -25.82 34.62 -18.46
CA GLN A 79 -26.79 34.29 -19.51
C GLN A 79 -28.24 34.35 -18.98
N MET A 80 -28.48 33.91 -17.75
CA MET A 80 -29.80 34.01 -17.13
C MET A 80 -30.21 35.46 -16.87
N THR A 81 -29.29 36.31 -16.37
CA THR A 81 -29.55 37.75 -16.19
C THR A 81 -29.90 38.44 -17.51
N VAL A 82 -29.24 38.07 -18.61
CA VAL A 82 -29.56 38.59 -19.94
C VAL A 82 -30.97 38.17 -20.37
N ALA A 83 -31.34 36.90 -20.18
CA ALA A 83 -32.70 36.42 -20.47
C ALA A 83 -33.77 37.15 -19.62
N GLU A 84 -33.48 37.43 -18.35
CA GLU A 84 -34.37 38.17 -17.45
C GLU A 84 -34.49 39.66 -17.84
N ALA A 85 -33.40 40.28 -18.30
CA ALA A 85 -33.42 41.64 -18.83
C ALA A 85 -34.27 41.74 -20.12
N ILE A 86 -34.18 40.74 -21.00
CA ILE A 86 -35.00 40.64 -22.22
C ILE A 86 -36.48 40.46 -21.84
N LYS A 87 -36.80 39.58 -20.88
CA LYS A 87 -38.16 39.43 -20.35
C LYS A 87 -38.71 40.74 -19.83
N THR A 88 -37.96 41.44 -18.99
CA THR A 88 -38.39 42.72 -18.39
C THR A 88 -38.66 43.78 -19.46
N SER A 89 -37.78 43.85 -20.47
CA SER A 89 -37.97 44.72 -21.64
C SER A 89 -39.25 44.37 -22.42
N ASN A 90 -39.51 43.08 -22.65
CA ASN A 90 -40.72 42.63 -23.35
C ASN A 90 -41.99 42.85 -22.52
N ASP A 91 -41.94 42.65 -21.21
CA ASP A 91 -43.06 42.90 -20.30
C ASP A 91 -43.43 44.40 -20.31
N SER A 92 -42.44 45.30 -20.23
CA SER A 92 -42.69 46.75 -20.31
C SER A 92 -43.30 47.21 -21.64
N ARG A 93 -43.01 46.48 -22.75
CA ARG A 93 -43.55 46.77 -24.08
C ARG A 93 -44.96 46.22 -24.30
N THR A 94 -45.47 45.40 -23.37
CA THR A 94 -46.75 44.69 -23.51
C THR A 94 -47.77 45.08 -22.43
N GLU A 95 -47.47 46.08 -21.60
CA GLU A 95 -48.43 46.67 -20.64
C GLU A 95 -49.66 47.22 -21.39
N GLY A 96 -50.76 46.46 -21.35
CA GLY A 96 -52.08 46.84 -21.90
C GLY A 96 -52.72 45.84 -22.86
N ALA A 97 -52.01 44.81 -23.32
CA ALA A 97 -52.58 43.76 -24.20
C ALA A 97 -52.75 42.42 -23.45
N PRO A 98 -53.62 41.49 -23.93
CA PRO A 98 -53.78 40.14 -23.36
C PRO A 98 -52.55 39.21 -23.55
N GLN A 99 -51.34 39.78 -23.61
CA GLN A 99 -50.11 39.17 -24.11
C GLN A 99 -49.20 38.56 -23.04
N GLN A 100 -49.56 38.58 -21.76
CA GLN A 100 -48.74 37.95 -20.70
C GLN A 100 -48.47 36.45 -20.94
N GLN A 101 -49.35 35.76 -21.69
CA GLN A 101 -49.13 34.36 -22.06
C GLN A 101 -48.05 34.20 -23.14
N VAL A 102 -47.88 35.21 -24.01
CA VAL A 102 -46.89 35.22 -25.10
C VAL A 102 -45.52 35.63 -24.56
N THR A 103 -45.44 36.64 -23.67
CA THR A 103 -44.14 37.06 -23.07
C THR A 103 -43.55 36.00 -22.15
N ASN A 104 -44.37 35.29 -21.36
CA ASN A 104 -43.93 34.12 -20.61
C ASN A 104 -43.46 32.98 -21.52
N GLY A 105 -44.09 32.81 -22.70
CA GLY A 105 -43.64 31.85 -23.71
C GLY A 105 -42.26 32.18 -24.28
N TRP A 106 -41.98 33.45 -24.57
CA TRP A 106 -40.68 33.91 -25.07
C TRP A 106 -39.58 33.75 -24.03
N PHE A 107 -39.83 34.11 -22.78
CA PHE A 107 -38.87 33.88 -21.70
C PHE A 107 -38.59 32.38 -21.50
N THR A 108 -39.63 31.55 -21.54
CA THR A 108 -39.46 30.10 -21.43
C THR A 108 -38.64 29.55 -22.59
N ALA A 109 -38.86 30.05 -23.81
CA ALA A 109 -38.09 29.67 -25.00
C ALA A 109 -36.61 30.09 -24.92
N ASP A 110 -36.29 31.21 -24.29
CA ASP A 110 -34.91 31.68 -24.09
C ASP A 110 -34.21 31.02 -22.90
N ALA A 111 -34.94 30.68 -21.83
CA ALA A 111 -34.39 30.04 -20.64
C ALA A 111 -34.13 28.53 -20.83
N LEU A 112 -34.97 27.82 -21.60
CA LEU A 112 -34.84 26.37 -21.82
C LEU A 112 -33.47 25.97 -22.39
N PRO A 113 -32.93 26.63 -23.43
CA PRO A 113 -31.62 26.32 -23.99
C PRO A 113 -30.49 26.52 -22.98
N ILE A 114 -30.56 27.56 -22.15
CA ILE A 114 -29.56 27.86 -21.12
C ILE A 114 -29.53 26.73 -20.07
N ILE A 115 -30.70 26.33 -19.57
CA ILE A 115 -30.86 25.24 -18.60
C ILE A 115 -30.42 23.90 -19.22
N SER A 116 -30.82 23.64 -20.47
CA SER A 116 -30.43 22.43 -21.21
C SER A 116 -28.92 22.33 -21.38
N LYS A 117 -28.25 23.45 -21.69
CA LYS A 117 -26.81 23.51 -21.86
C LYS A 117 -26.06 23.35 -20.53
N GLN A 118 -26.58 23.93 -19.45
CA GLN A 118 -26.05 23.71 -18.10
C GLN A 118 -26.14 22.23 -17.68
N LEU A 119 -27.28 21.58 -17.93
CA LEU A 119 -27.47 20.17 -17.59
C LEU A 119 -26.61 19.25 -18.47
N SER A 120 -26.52 19.54 -19.77
CA SER A 120 -25.67 18.78 -20.70
C SER A 120 -24.18 18.93 -20.38
N GLY A 121 -23.74 20.13 -19.99
CA GLY A 121 -22.37 20.39 -19.56
C GLY A 121 -22.01 19.64 -18.27
N LEU A 122 -22.94 19.56 -17.31
CA LEU A 122 -22.77 18.77 -16.10
C LEU A 122 -22.66 17.27 -16.40
N HIS A 123 -23.55 16.76 -17.26
CA HIS A 123 -23.56 15.36 -17.67
C HIS A 123 -22.28 14.99 -18.44
N THR A 124 -21.83 15.85 -19.34
CA THR A 124 -20.62 15.65 -20.15
C THR A 124 -19.35 15.70 -19.28
N ALA A 125 -19.28 16.65 -18.33
CA ALA A 125 -18.18 16.73 -17.38
C ALA A 125 -18.10 15.48 -16.48
N GLN A 126 -19.25 14.93 -16.07
CA GLN A 126 -19.29 13.71 -15.28
C GLN A 126 -18.91 12.47 -16.09
N THR A 127 -19.50 12.28 -17.28
CA THR A 127 -19.39 11.02 -18.04
C THR A 127 -18.15 10.95 -18.95
N THR A 128 -17.79 12.06 -19.61
CA THR A 128 -16.71 12.08 -20.60
C THR A 128 -15.36 12.41 -19.99
N GLY A 129 -15.32 13.26 -18.95
CA GLY A 129 -14.06 13.71 -18.34
C GLY A 129 -13.61 12.87 -17.15
N ARG A 130 -14.49 12.67 -16.16
CA ARG A 130 -14.10 12.12 -14.84
C ARG A 130 -14.00 10.61 -14.82
N VAL A 131 -15.01 9.91 -15.36
CA VAL A 131 -15.10 8.45 -15.28
C VAL A 131 -13.90 7.74 -15.93
N PRO A 132 -13.45 8.08 -17.16
CA PRO A 132 -12.31 7.42 -17.77
C PRO A 132 -10.99 7.67 -17.02
N LEU A 133 -10.79 8.89 -16.50
CA LEU A 133 -9.62 9.25 -15.70
C LEU A 133 -9.59 8.49 -14.36
N LEU A 134 -10.74 8.36 -13.69
CA LEU A 134 -10.84 7.54 -12.48
C LEU A 134 -10.53 6.07 -12.78
N LEU A 135 -11.07 5.51 -13.86
CA LEU A 135 -10.77 4.14 -14.27
C LEU A 135 -9.27 3.94 -14.54
N LEU A 136 -8.61 4.91 -15.16
CA LEU A 136 -7.17 4.87 -15.37
C LEU A 136 -6.38 4.91 -14.05
N VAL A 137 -6.77 5.79 -13.11
CA VAL A 137 -6.14 5.88 -11.78
C VAL A 137 -6.31 4.58 -10.99
N PHE A 138 -7.53 4.02 -10.97
CA PHE A 138 -7.79 2.74 -10.32
C PHE A 138 -7.06 1.58 -11.01
N GLY A 139 -7.01 1.57 -12.35
CA GLY A 139 -6.29 0.56 -13.14
C GLY A 139 -4.79 0.57 -12.85
N LEU A 140 -4.17 1.75 -12.81
CA LEU A 140 -2.75 1.91 -12.43
C LEU A 140 -2.51 1.50 -10.97
N GLY A 141 -3.39 1.91 -10.05
CA GLY A 141 -3.32 1.51 -8.64
C GLY A 141 -3.38 0.00 -8.46
N TYR A 142 -4.31 -0.66 -9.15
CA TYR A 142 -4.45 -2.11 -9.13
C TYR A 142 -3.23 -2.81 -9.75
N GLY A 143 -2.71 -2.30 -10.87
CA GLY A 143 -1.49 -2.82 -11.49
C GLY A 143 -0.28 -2.75 -10.54
N LEU A 144 -0.10 -1.62 -9.86
CA LEU A 144 0.95 -1.46 -8.85
C LEU A 144 0.76 -2.41 -7.66
N ASP A 145 -0.47 -2.63 -7.18
CA ASP A 145 -0.74 -3.59 -6.10
C ASP A 145 -0.33 -5.01 -6.49
N VAL A 146 -0.74 -5.48 -7.67
CA VAL A 146 -0.39 -6.83 -8.17
C VAL A 146 1.12 -7.00 -8.32
N VAL A 147 1.80 -6.01 -8.91
CA VAL A 147 3.26 -6.03 -9.08
C VAL A 147 3.96 -6.01 -7.72
N GLY A 148 3.52 -5.15 -6.79
CA GLY A 148 4.09 -5.08 -5.45
C GLY A 148 3.94 -6.37 -4.65
N ARG A 149 2.81 -7.07 -4.78
CA ARG A 149 2.60 -8.40 -4.16
C ARG A 149 3.55 -9.44 -4.74
N SER A 150 3.75 -9.43 -6.06
CA SER A 150 4.69 -10.33 -6.73
C SER A 150 6.12 -10.09 -6.27
N LEU A 151 6.57 -8.83 -6.24
CA LEU A 151 7.92 -8.48 -5.79
C LEU A 151 8.14 -8.77 -4.29
N GLY A 152 7.16 -8.46 -3.45
CA GLY A 152 7.23 -8.72 -2.01
C GLY A 152 7.35 -10.21 -1.68
N SER A 153 6.59 -11.06 -2.41
CA SER A 153 6.69 -12.52 -2.29
C SER A 153 8.07 -13.03 -2.67
N ILE A 154 8.62 -12.56 -3.80
CA ILE A 154 9.97 -12.93 -4.25
C ILE A 154 11.03 -12.49 -3.25
N TYR A 155 10.92 -11.26 -2.72
CA TYR A 155 11.87 -10.72 -1.75
C TYR A 155 11.87 -11.54 -0.45
N ASN A 156 10.69 -11.83 0.09
CA ASN A 156 10.54 -12.62 1.31
C ASN A 156 10.99 -14.08 1.10
N SER A 157 10.72 -14.67 -0.07
CA SER A 157 11.18 -16.02 -0.42
C SER A 157 12.70 -16.13 -0.55
N ARG A 158 13.37 -15.06 -0.99
CA ARG A 158 14.85 -15.00 -1.05
C ARG A 158 15.47 -14.78 0.31
N ALA A 159 14.85 -13.95 1.15
CA ALA A 159 15.30 -13.72 2.53
C ALA A 159 15.14 -14.96 3.43
N ALA A 160 14.15 -15.82 3.14
CA ALA A 160 13.86 -17.02 3.90
C ALA A 160 14.73 -18.24 3.53
N LYS A 161 15.54 -18.21 2.46
CA LYS A 161 16.46 -19.32 2.14
C LYS A 161 17.68 -19.25 3.06
N PRO A 162 17.83 -20.14 4.06
CA PRO A 162 19.05 -20.22 4.84
C PRO A 162 20.16 -20.81 3.95
N ALA A 163 21.42 -20.50 4.26
CA ALA A 163 22.57 -21.09 3.60
C ALA A 163 22.68 -22.59 3.91
N THR A 164 21.87 -23.42 3.25
CA THR A 164 21.96 -24.90 3.31
C THR A 164 23.18 -25.44 2.54
N ASN A 165 24.10 -24.57 2.13
CA ASN A 165 25.38 -24.92 1.54
C ASN A 165 26.50 -24.79 2.59
N ALA A 166 26.38 -25.49 3.72
CA ALA A 166 27.57 -25.81 4.51
C ALA A 166 28.29 -26.96 3.79
N PRO A 167 29.55 -26.79 3.35
CA PRO A 167 30.22 -27.79 2.54
C PRO A 167 30.36 -29.11 3.30
N LYS A 168 29.88 -30.19 2.69
CA LYS A 168 30.00 -31.58 3.14
C LYS A 168 31.45 -32.09 2.95
N SER A 169 32.45 -31.34 3.42
CA SER A 169 33.86 -31.57 3.14
C SER A 169 34.69 -31.83 4.41
N MET A 170 34.20 -32.66 5.35
CA MET A 170 35.04 -33.16 6.46
C MET A 170 34.70 -34.60 6.89
N ALA A 171 34.01 -35.40 6.06
CA ALA A 171 33.65 -36.78 6.40
C ALA A 171 34.44 -37.85 5.62
N ALA A 172 35.54 -37.49 4.96
CA ALA A 172 36.31 -38.41 4.11
C ALA A 172 37.81 -38.53 4.48
N GLU A 173 38.16 -38.31 5.75
CA GLU A 173 39.51 -38.61 6.28
C GLU A 173 39.38 -39.47 7.55
N ALA A 174 38.89 -40.69 7.38
CA ALA A 174 39.03 -41.78 8.36
C ALA A 174 38.66 -43.11 7.68
N SER A 175 39.52 -43.59 6.77
CA SER A 175 39.52 -44.98 6.30
C SER A 175 40.94 -45.34 5.90
#